data_AF-A0AAC9J8B7-F1
#
_entry.id   AF-A0AAC9J8B7-F1
#
_cell.length_a   1.000
_cell.length_b   1.000
_cell.length_c   1.000
_cell.angle_alpha   90.00
_cell.angle_beta   90.00
_cell.angle_gamma   90.00
#
_symmetry.space_group_name_H-M   'P 1'
#
loop_
_entity.id
_entity.type
_entity.pdbx_description
1 polymer ?
#
loop_
_entity_poly.entity_id
_entity_poly.type
_entity_poly.pdbx_seq_one_letter_code
_entity_poly.pdbx_strand_id
1 'polypeptide(L)'
;MIKVFKLIIAVALATLVGIWATKYHGYIMLVLADKTIKMNLVAFVFIAFILLFILVLCIRIVRSAFKFPYLLFSWVIGLFSVDKHERFTDLVADMTLENNRLVKKFSIGHIMRLTPRHLKDYILFRKLNVIAATKDIKELEKALKHIDSKTITYKFFEVYKLYLVQKLSEAQTKIAVMLEKNDPRFMPNIVNLAGNIALADGDDAFALKILEKYDAYLKEDLEENLIILALTAAKDANKLADIYNKSDTTKVLSRVYLEQLIKFGEMVSAEKFAKKQLANLNISAEMLKLYINAFNMPIARLCDKVLDRANHDYDSILTLLDFAMLKSDNYCFKMIYDYIERYLKDLLSVAELEKYSHILCKFFIKNGEVAGLDLSVARLVYANN
;
A
#
# COMPACT_ATOMS: atom_id res chain seq x y z
N MET A 1 -65.86 -11.65 -5.07
CA MET A 1 -66.45 -12.33 -3.90
C MET A 1 -67.95 -12.04 -3.71
N ILE A 2 -68.40 -10.77 -3.71
CA ILE A 2 -69.81 -10.39 -3.46
C ILE A 2 -70.82 -11.05 -4.43
N LYS A 3 -70.46 -11.20 -5.72
CA LYS A 3 -71.33 -11.86 -6.73
C LYS A 3 -71.53 -13.36 -6.48
N VAL A 4 -70.52 -14.03 -5.92
CA VAL A 4 -70.58 -15.48 -5.59
C VAL A 4 -71.45 -15.69 -4.35
N PHE A 5 -71.36 -14.81 -3.36
CA PHE A 5 -72.20 -14.87 -2.15
C PHE A 5 -73.69 -14.66 -2.45
N LYS A 6 -74.03 -13.72 -3.35
CA LYS A 6 -75.42 -13.51 -3.81
C LYS A 6 -76.00 -14.74 -4.50
N LEU A 7 -75.18 -15.46 -5.27
CA LEU A 7 -75.60 -16.68 -5.95
C LEU A 7 -75.92 -17.80 -4.95
N ILE A 8 -75.08 -17.98 -3.92
CA ILE A 8 -75.28 -19.01 -2.88
C ILE A 8 -76.58 -18.75 -2.10
N ILE A 9 -76.85 -17.49 -1.72
CA ILE A 9 -78.07 -17.12 -0.97
C ILE A 9 -79.34 -17.31 -1.83
N ALA A 10 -79.30 -16.91 -3.10
CA ALA A 10 -80.43 -17.09 -4.01
C ALA A 10 -80.78 -18.57 -4.22
N VAL A 11 -79.75 -19.43 -4.29
CA VAL A 11 -79.93 -20.89 -4.43
C VAL A 11 -80.50 -21.50 -3.15
N ALA A 12 -80.06 -21.08 -1.97
CA ALA A 12 -80.59 -21.57 -0.69
C ALA A 12 -82.07 -21.21 -0.46
N LEU A 13 -82.49 -20.01 -0.90
CA LEU A 13 -83.90 -19.59 -0.88
C LEU A 13 -84.76 -20.42 -1.83
N ALA A 14 -84.25 -20.72 -3.04
CA ALA A 14 -84.97 -21.53 -4.02
C ALA A 14 -85.17 -22.98 -3.54
N THR A 15 -84.18 -23.58 -2.87
CA THR A 15 -84.32 -24.93 -2.28
C THR A 15 -85.28 -24.97 -1.10
N LEU A 16 -85.29 -23.95 -0.23
CA LEU A 16 -86.26 -23.84 0.86
C LEU A 16 -87.70 -23.75 0.36
N VAL A 17 -87.96 -22.96 -0.70
CA VAL A 17 -89.28 -22.85 -1.33
C VAL A 17 -89.68 -24.18 -2.02
N GLY A 18 -88.72 -24.86 -2.66
CA GLY A 18 -88.94 -26.18 -3.26
C GLY A 18 -89.34 -27.26 -2.25
N ILE A 19 -88.75 -27.25 -1.05
CA ILE A 19 -89.09 -28.17 0.06
C ILE A 19 -90.45 -27.82 0.68
N TRP A 20 -90.86 -26.55 0.66
CA TRP A 20 -92.17 -26.13 1.18
C TRP A 20 -93.31 -26.54 0.23
N ALA A 21 -93.08 -26.48 -1.08
CA ALA A 21 -94.05 -26.88 -2.10
C ALA A 21 -94.34 -28.39 -2.11
N THR A 22 -93.42 -29.24 -1.65
CA THR A 22 -93.61 -30.70 -1.61
C THR A 22 -94.43 -31.20 -0.43
N LYS A 23 -94.83 -30.32 0.50
CA LYS A 23 -95.61 -30.69 1.70
C LYS A 23 -97.14 -30.76 1.47
N TYR A 24 -97.64 -30.32 0.32
CA TYR A 24 -99.08 -30.32 0.01
C TYR A 24 -99.41 -31.24 -1.19
N HIS A 25 -100.22 -32.27 -0.91
CA HIS A 25 -101.05 -33.09 -1.80
C HIS A 25 -100.45 -34.39 -2.41
N GLY A 26 -100.95 -35.52 -1.89
CA GLY A 26 -100.62 -36.90 -2.26
C GLY A 26 -101.39 -37.48 -3.47
N TYR A 27 -101.72 -36.68 -4.48
CA TYR A 27 -102.41 -37.16 -5.69
C TYR A 27 -101.66 -36.90 -7.02
N ILE A 28 -100.38 -36.47 -6.97
CA ILE A 28 -99.53 -36.20 -8.16
C ILE A 28 -98.37 -37.22 -8.25
N MET A 29 -98.51 -38.41 -7.65
CA MET A 29 -97.38 -39.30 -7.44
C MET A 29 -96.89 -40.01 -8.72
N LEU A 30 -97.67 -40.03 -9.80
CA LEU A 30 -97.30 -40.71 -11.05
C LEU A 30 -96.64 -39.78 -12.10
N VAL A 31 -96.83 -38.46 -12.01
CA VAL A 31 -96.16 -37.46 -12.89
C VAL A 31 -94.87 -36.91 -12.23
N LEU A 32 -94.67 -37.15 -10.93
CA LEU A 32 -93.51 -36.66 -10.17
C LEU A 32 -92.27 -37.55 -10.29
N ALA A 33 -92.36 -38.83 -10.66
CA ALA A 33 -91.17 -39.71 -10.75
C ALA A 33 -90.13 -39.21 -11.76
N ASP A 34 -90.56 -38.67 -12.91
CA ASP A 34 -89.65 -38.06 -13.90
C ASP A 34 -89.10 -36.70 -13.43
N LYS A 35 -89.86 -35.96 -12.60
CA LYS A 35 -89.43 -34.67 -12.01
C LYS A 35 -88.53 -34.82 -10.78
N THR A 36 -88.70 -35.85 -9.94
CA THR A 36 -87.84 -36.12 -8.79
C THR A 36 -86.50 -36.73 -9.21
N ILE A 37 -86.47 -37.56 -10.27
CA ILE A 37 -85.20 -38.01 -10.87
C ILE A 37 -84.43 -36.81 -11.45
N LYS A 38 -85.11 -35.89 -12.14
CA LYS A 38 -84.51 -34.63 -12.63
C LYS A 38 -84.04 -33.70 -11.50
N MET A 39 -84.81 -33.54 -10.42
CA MET A 39 -84.39 -32.74 -9.24
C MET A 39 -83.19 -33.36 -8.51
N ASN A 40 -83.17 -34.69 -8.34
CA ASN A 40 -82.02 -35.38 -7.73
C ASN A 40 -80.77 -35.30 -8.61
N LEU A 41 -80.92 -35.35 -9.94
CA LEU A 41 -79.81 -35.12 -10.87
C LEU A 41 -79.26 -33.69 -10.76
N VAL A 42 -80.13 -32.67 -10.69
CA VAL A 42 -79.72 -31.28 -10.51
C VAL A 42 -79.00 -31.09 -9.16
N ALA A 43 -79.52 -31.67 -8.07
CA ALA A 43 -78.87 -31.63 -6.77
C ALA A 43 -77.51 -32.34 -6.77
N PHE A 44 -77.40 -33.50 -7.42
CA PHE A 44 -76.15 -34.24 -7.56
C PHE A 44 -75.10 -33.46 -8.36
N VAL A 45 -75.49 -32.88 -9.50
CA VAL A 45 -74.60 -32.03 -10.31
C VAL A 45 -74.14 -30.81 -9.51
N PHE A 46 -75.02 -30.21 -8.72
CA PHE A 46 -74.68 -29.06 -7.88
C PHE A 46 -73.69 -29.42 -6.77
N ILE A 47 -73.89 -30.55 -6.09
CA ILE A 47 -72.98 -31.06 -5.05
C ILE A 47 -71.62 -31.42 -5.67
N ALA A 48 -71.61 -32.09 -6.83
CA ALA A 48 -70.39 -32.40 -7.56
C ALA A 48 -69.62 -31.13 -7.96
N PHE A 49 -70.33 -30.07 -8.37
CA PHE A 49 -69.73 -28.79 -8.72
C PHE A 49 -69.11 -28.09 -7.51
N ILE A 50 -69.78 -28.13 -6.35
CA ILE A 50 -69.25 -27.59 -5.08
C ILE A 50 -68.01 -28.36 -4.65
N LEU A 51 -68.03 -29.69 -4.70
CA LEU A 51 -66.87 -30.53 -4.38
C LEU A 51 -65.68 -30.23 -5.31
N LEU A 52 -65.93 -30.10 -6.61
CA LEU A 52 -64.88 -29.78 -7.59
C LEU A 52 -64.32 -28.37 -7.36
N PHE A 53 -65.17 -27.41 -7.00
CA PHE A 53 -64.75 -26.07 -6.63
C PHE A 53 -63.86 -26.07 -5.38
N ILE A 54 -64.26 -26.77 -4.31
CA ILE A 54 -63.47 -26.91 -3.07
C ILE A 54 -62.12 -27.58 -3.37
N LEU A 55 -62.12 -28.63 -4.19
CA LEU A 55 -60.90 -29.36 -4.57
C LEU A 55 -59.91 -28.46 -5.32
N VAL A 56 -60.37 -27.68 -6.30
CA VAL A 56 -59.55 -26.71 -7.04
C VAL A 56 -59.00 -25.63 -6.10
N LEU A 57 -59.81 -25.18 -5.14
CA LEU A 57 -59.42 -24.16 -4.16
C LEU A 57 -58.34 -24.70 -3.19
N CYS A 58 -58.51 -25.92 -2.67
CA CYS A 58 -57.51 -26.60 -1.86
C CYS A 58 -56.19 -26.80 -2.63
N ILE A 59 -56.25 -27.25 -3.89
CA ILE A 59 -55.05 -27.42 -4.73
C ILE A 59 -54.33 -26.08 -4.93
N ARG A 60 -55.07 -24.99 -5.15
CA ARG A 60 -54.47 -23.64 -5.29
C ARG A 60 -53.85 -23.16 -3.98
N ILE A 61 -54.49 -23.36 -2.84
CA ILE A 61 -53.95 -22.98 -1.52
C ILE A 61 -52.67 -23.75 -1.23
N VAL A 62 -52.68 -25.08 -1.41
CA VAL A 62 -51.50 -25.94 -1.20
C VAL A 62 -50.36 -25.51 -2.13
N ARG A 63 -50.63 -25.30 -3.42
CA ARG A 63 -49.61 -24.84 -4.38
C ARG A 63 -49.04 -23.46 -4.03
N SER A 64 -49.84 -22.57 -3.47
CA SER A 64 -49.40 -21.24 -3.04
C SER A 64 -48.59 -21.31 -1.73
N ALA A 65 -49.01 -22.16 -0.79
CA ALA A 65 -48.30 -22.43 0.46
C ALA A 65 -46.90 -23.04 0.23
N PHE A 66 -46.71 -23.84 -0.82
CA PHE A 66 -45.38 -24.36 -1.20
C PHE A 66 -44.51 -23.33 -1.93
N LYS A 67 -45.10 -22.36 -2.65
CA LYS A 67 -44.33 -21.33 -3.40
C LYS A 67 -43.93 -20.13 -2.55
N PHE A 68 -44.73 -19.79 -1.53
CA PHE A 68 -44.52 -18.63 -0.68
C PHE A 68 -43.18 -18.68 0.09
N PRO A 69 -42.77 -19.81 0.72
CA PRO A 69 -41.48 -19.91 1.40
C PRO A 69 -40.31 -19.63 0.46
N TYR A 70 -40.37 -20.14 -0.77
CA TYR A 70 -39.31 -19.94 -1.77
C TYR A 70 -39.17 -18.48 -2.21
N LEU A 71 -40.28 -17.78 -2.44
CA LEU A 71 -40.29 -16.35 -2.80
C LEU A 71 -39.81 -15.46 -1.65
N LEU A 72 -40.18 -15.78 -0.41
CA LEU A 72 -39.67 -15.10 0.78
C LEU A 72 -38.17 -15.32 0.94
N PHE A 73 -37.70 -16.56 0.73
CA PHE A 73 -36.28 -16.88 0.81
C PHE A 73 -35.47 -16.18 -0.28
N SER A 74 -35.96 -16.12 -1.53
CA SER A 74 -35.26 -15.44 -2.62
C SER A 74 -35.20 -13.93 -2.42
N TRP A 75 -36.27 -13.33 -1.89
CA TRP A 75 -36.31 -11.91 -1.55
C TRP A 75 -35.35 -11.55 -0.41
N VAL A 76 -35.34 -12.36 0.66
CA VAL A 76 -34.41 -12.18 1.80
C VAL A 76 -32.96 -12.35 1.33
N ILE A 77 -32.65 -13.38 0.54
CA ILE A 77 -31.31 -13.58 -0.04
C ILE A 77 -30.92 -12.39 -0.94
N GLY A 78 -31.86 -11.88 -1.75
CA GLY A 78 -31.67 -10.71 -2.59
C GLY A 78 -31.25 -9.47 -1.79
N LEU A 79 -32.00 -9.15 -0.72
CA LEU A 79 -31.69 -8.03 0.18
C LEU A 79 -30.32 -8.16 0.86
N PHE A 80 -30.01 -9.34 1.40
CA PHE A 80 -28.69 -9.59 2.00
C PHE A 80 -27.56 -9.51 0.97
N SER A 81 -27.82 -9.91 -0.28
CA SER A 81 -26.83 -9.81 -1.36
C SER A 81 -26.56 -8.36 -1.75
N VAL A 82 -27.59 -7.51 -1.81
CA VAL A 82 -27.46 -6.07 -2.14
C VAL A 82 -26.69 -5.33 -1.05
N ASP A 83 -27.08 -5.47 0.23
CA ASP A 83 -26.38 -4.86 1.37
C ASP A 83 -24.91 -5.31 1.45
N LYS A 84 -24.64 -6.58 1.12
CA LYS A 84 -23.28 -7.11 1.04
C LYS A 84 -22.46 -6.48 -0.09
N HIS A 85 -23.06 -6.24 -1.26
CA HIS A 85 -22.37 -5.63 -2.41
C HIS A 85 -22.08 -4.16 -2.16
N GLU A 86 -23.01 -3.41 -1.56
CA GLU A 86 -22.80 -2.02 -1.17
C GLU A 86 -21.64 -1.90 -0.18
N ARG A 87 -21.67 -2.68 0.91
CA ARG A 87 -20.57 -2.68 1.91
C ARG A 87 -19.23 -3.12 1.35
N PHE A 88 -19.23 -4.03 0.38
CA PHE A 88 -18.00 -4.42 -0.30
C PHE A 88 -17.48 -3.28 -1.18
N THR A 89 -18.36 -2.60 -1.90
CA THR A 89 -18.02 -1.42 -2.73
C THR A 89 -17.45 -0.30 -1.87
N ASP A 90 -18.07 -0.02 -0.72
CA ASP A 90 -17.57 0.97 0.24
C ASP A 90 -16.20 0.60 0.79
N LEU A 91 -15.97 -0.68 1.10
CA LEU A 91 -14.67 -1.17 1.55
C LEU A 91 -13.58 -0.99 0.48
N VAL A 92 -13.90 -1.30 -0.78
CA VAL A 92 -12.97 -1.12 -1.89
C VAL A 92 -12.70 0.37 -2.11
N ALA A 93 -13.74 1.22 -2.08
CA ALA A 93 -13.61 2.67 -2.20
C ALA A 93 -12.72 3.27 -1.11
N ASP A 94 -12.91 2.86 0.15
CA ASP A 94 -12.08 3.26 1.30
C ASP A 94 -10.61 2.80 1.15
N MET A 95 -10.37 1.65 0.53
CA MET A 95 -9.02 1.15 0.21
C MET A 95 -8.36 1.89 -0.96
N THR A 96 -9.11 2.22 -2.01
CA THR A 96 -8.59 2.92 -3.19
C THR A 96 -8.28 4.38 -2.91
N LEU A 97 -9.05 5.00 -1.98
CA LEU A 97 -8.84 6.37 -1.53
C LEU A 97 -7.84 6.47 -0.37
N GLU A 98 -7.22 5.36 0.04
CA GLU A 98 -6.23 5.29 1.13
C GLU A 98 -6.70 5.79 2.51
N ASN A 99 -7.99 6.02 2.70
CA ASN A 99 -8.60 6.43 3.98
C ASN A 99 -8.45 5.33 5.04
N ASN A 100 -8.48 4.05 4.63
CA ASN A 100 -8.28 2.87 5.47
C ASN A 100 -9.17 2.79 6.74
N ARG A 101 -10.28 3.54 6.81
CA ARG A 101 -11.13 3.64 7.98
C ARG A 101 -11.95 2.37 8.19
N LEU A 102 -12.57 1.89 7.11
CA LEU A 102 -13.40 0.68 7.13
C LEU A 102 -12.52 -0.56 7.26
N VAL A 103 -11.37 -0.57 6.59
CA VAL A 103 -10.38 -1.63 6.69
C VAL A 103 -9.93 -1.81 8.13
N LYS A 104 -9.61 -0.72 8.85
CA LYS A 104 -9.23 -0.79 10.27
C LYS A 104 -10.37 -1.32 11.15
N LYS A 105 -11.59 -0.81 10.95
CA LYS A 105 -12.76 -1.16 11.77
C LYS A 105 -13.20 -2.63 11.63
N PHE A 106 -13.15 -3.19 10.43
CA PHE A 106 -13.66 -4.54 10.21
C PHE A 106 -12.68 -5.63 10.65
N SER A 107 -13.24 -6.68 11.26
CA SER A 107 -12.48 -7.89 11.60
C SER A 107 -12.19 -8.72 10.34
N ILE A 108 -11.14 -9.53 10.37
CA ILE A 108 -10.75 -10.43 9.27
C ILE A 108 -11.92 -11.34 8.86
N GLY A 109 -12.63 -11.92 9.84
CA GLY A 109 -13.79 -12.76 9.58
C GLY A 109 -14.93 -11.99 8.88
N HIS A 110 -15.15 -10.72 9.22
CA HIS A 110 -16.15 -9.89 8.54
C HIS A 110 -15.75 -9.61 7.08
N ILE A 111 -14.49 -9.23 6.86
CA ILE A 111 -13.91 -9.01 5.52
C ILE A 111 -14.02 -10.28 4.67
N MET A 112 -13.71 -11.46 5.21
CA MET A 112 -13.80 -12.73 4.49
C MET A 112 -15.22 -13.10 4.08
N ARG A 113 -16.22 -12.68 4.85
CA ARG A 113 -17.65 -12.91 4.53
C ARG A 113 -18.13 -11.94 3.47
N LEU A 114 -17.76 -10.66 3.56
CA LEU A 114 -18.10 -9.60 2.61
C LEU A 114 -17.47 -9.82 1.23
N THR A 115 -16.20 -10.23 1.20
CA THR A 115 -15.38 -10.22 -0.02
C THR A 115 -15.67 -11.41 -0.96
N PRO A 116 -15.83 -11.19 -2.29
CA PRO A 116 -15.90 -12.25 -3.29
C PRO A 116 -14.67 -13.16 -3.29
N ARG A 117 -14.84 -14.47 -3.55
CA ARG A 117 -13.75 -15.49 -3.44
C ARG A 117 -12.46 -15.10 -4.17
N HIS A 118 -12.57 -14.54 -5.37
CA HIS A 118 -11.41 -14.18 -6.21
C HIS A 118 -10.64 -12.94 -5.71
N LEU A 119 -11.25 -12.10 -4.87
CA LEU A 119 -10.62 -10.90 -4.29
C LEU A 119 -10.22 -11.07 -2.83
N LYS A 120 -10.56 -12.21 -2.19
CA LYS A 120 -10.31 -12.43 -0.77
C LYS A 120 -8.85 -12.22 -0.41
N ASP A 121 -7.94 -12.82 -1.18
CA ASP A 121 -6.51 -12.76 -0.86
C ASP A 121 -5.98 -11.32 -0.96
N TYR A 122 -6.38 -10.58 -1.99
CA TYR A 122 -5.99 -9.18 -2.17
C TYR A 122 -6.50 -8.25 -1.05
N ILE A 123 -7.79 -8.36 -0.69
CA ILE A 123 -8.39 -7.52 0.35
C ILE A 123 -7.82 -7.89 1.74
N LEU A 124 -7.56 -9.18 2.00
CA LEU A 124 -6.88 -9.62 3.22
C LEU A 124 -5.44 -9.10 3.29
N PHE A 125 -4.73 -9.10 2.17
CA PHE A 125 -3.39 -8.53 2.09
C PHE A 125 -3.38 -7.04 2.48
N ARG A 126 -4.34 -6.26 1.95
CA ARG A 126 -4.48 -4.84 2.32
C ARG A 126 -4.81 -4.66 3.81
N LYS A 127 -5.70 -5.47 4.37
CA LYS A 127 -6.00 -5.46 5.82
C LYS A 127 -4.76 -5.73 6.66
N LEU A 128 -3.96 -6.73 6.29
CA LEU A 128 -2.75 -7.07 7.02
C LEU A 128 -1.64 -6.04 6.82
N ASN A 129 -1.54 -5.37 5.67
CA ASN A 129 -0.61 -4.24 5.50
C ASN A 129 -0.91 -3.11 6.49
N VAL A 130 -2.20 -2.81 6.71
CA VAL A 130 -2.61 -1.80 7.69
C VAL A 130 -2.23 -2.20 9.11
N ILE A 131 -2.32 -3.49 9.45
CA ILE A 131 -1.86 -4.01 10.76
C ILE A 131 -0.33 -3.97 10.83
N ALA A 132 0.38 -4.41 9.79
CA ALA A 132 1.83 -4.37 9.73
C ALA A 132 2.40 -2.95 9.88
N ALA A 133 1.69 -1.93 9.38
CA ALA A 133 2.08 -0.53 9.53
C ALA A 133 2.13 -0.06 10.99
N THR A 134 1.40 -0.70 11.93
CA THR A 134 1.50 -0.39 13.37
C THR A 134 2.75 -0.97 14.03
N LYS A 135 3.47 -1.86 13.32
CA LYS A 135 4.63 -2.62 13.81
C LYS A 135 4.36 -3.46 15.07
N ASP A 136 3.09 -3.70 15.43
CA ASP A 136 2.73 -4.59 16.53
C ASP A 136 2.74 -6.07 16.05
N ILE A 137 3.82 -6.76 16.41
CA ILE A 137 4.02 -8.19 16.09
C ILE A 137 2.90 -9.05 16.70
N LYS A 138 2.41 -8.74 17.91
CA LYS A 138 1.37 -9.53 18.57
C LYS A 138 0.04 -9.39 17.85
N GLU A 139 -0.27 -8.20 17.35
CA GLU A 139 -1.46 -7.96 16.53
C GLU A 139 -1.37 -8.71 15.21
N LEU A 140 -0.22 -8.68 14.55
CA LEU A 140 0.04 -9.43 13.32
C LEU A 140 -0.10 -10.95 13.53
N GLU A 141 0.46 -11.50 14.61
CA GLU A 141 0.35 -12.93 14.92
C GLU A 141 -1.10 -13.36 15.19
N LYS A 142 -1.88 -12.54 15.92
CA LYS A 142 -3.31 -12.79 16.13
C LYS A 142 -4.06 -12.79 14.80
N ALA A 143 -3.75 -11.85 13.93
CA ALA A 143 -4.37 -11.72 12.62
C ALA A 143 -4.07 -12.94 11.72
N LEU A 144 -2.81 -13.41 11.70
CA LEU A 144 -2.38 -14.57 10.93
C LEU A 144 -3.09 -15.88 11.30
N LYS A 145 -3.47 -16.06 12.57
CA LYS A 145 -4.23 -17.25 13.02
C LYS A 145 -5.61 -17.39 12.35
N HIS A 146 -6.13 -16.32 11.78
CA HIS A 146 -7.44 -16.30 11.12
C HIS A 146 -7.37 -16.49 9.60
N ILE A 147 -6.18 -16.75 9.05
CA ILE A 147 -5.93 -16.84 7.61
C ILE A 147 -5.39 -18.22 7.27
N ASP A 148 -5.81 -18.77 6.14
CA ASP A 148 -5.32 -20.07 5.65
C ASP A 148 -3.82 -19.98 5.30
N SER A 149 -3.03 -20.88 5.90
CA SER A 149 -1.58 -20.95 5.74
C SER A 149 -1.12 -21.22 4.30
N LYS A 150 -2.01 -21.72 3.46
CA LYS A 150 -1.70 -21.97 2.04
C LYS A 150 -1.69 -20.70 1.20
N THR A 151 -2.34 -19.63 1.64
CA THR A 151 -2.49 -18.36 0.89
C THR A 151 -1.16 -17.62 0.70
N ILE A 152 -1.07 -16.80 -0.35
CA ILE A 152 0.10 -15.94 -0.59
C ILE A 152 0.19 -14.90 0.53
N THR A 153 -0.95 -14.35 0.94
CA THR A 153 -1.04 -13.40 2.04
C THR A 153 -0.42 -13.95 3.32
N TYR A 154 -0.83 -15.14 3.77
CA TYR A 154 -0.25 -15.72 4.99
C TYR A 154 1.28 -15.85 4.89
N LYS A 155 1.77 -16.41 3.77
CA LYS A 155 3.21 -16.64 3.56
C LYS A 155 3.99 -15.33 3.56
N PHE A 156 3.47 -14.29 2.90
CA PHE A 156 4.11 -12.98 2.87
C PHE A 156 4.26 -12.41 4.28
N PHE A 157 3.18 -12.38 5.07
CA PHE A 157 3.21 -11.81 6.41
C PHE A 157 3.93 -12.69 7.43
N GLU A 158 4.04 -13.99 7.18
CA GLU A 158 4.93 -14.88 7.92
C GLU A 158 6.40 -14.49 7.71
N VAL A 159 6.82 -14.21 6.48
CA VAL A 159 8.16 -13.70 6.19
C VAL A 159 8.36 -12.31 6.79
N TYR A 160 7.40 -11.42 6.63
CA TYR A 160 7.47 -10.08 7.22
C TYR A 160 7.63 -10.14 8.74
N LYS A 161 6.94 -11.08 9.40
CA LYS A 161 7.14 -11.32 10.83
C LYS A 161 8.57 -11.73 11.15
N LEU A 162 9.15 -12.67 10.40
CA LEU A 162 10.55 -13.11 10.58
C LEU A 162 11.53 -11.94 10.41
N TYR A 163 11.29 -11.08 9.42
CA TYR A 163 12.03 -9.84 9.24
C TYR A 163 11.93 -8.92 10.46
N LEU A 164 10.72 -8.69 11.00
CA LEU A 164 10.53 -7.86 12.20
C LEU A 164 11.24 -8.39 13.45
N VAL A 165 11.35 -9.72 13.60
CA VAL A 165 12.08 -10.34 14.73
C VAL A 165 13.56 -10.59 14.42
N GLN A 166 14.10 -10.01 13.35
CA GLN A 166 15.52 -10.10 12.95
C GLN A 166 16.01 -11.54 12.70
N LYS A 167 15.11 -12.45 12.29
CA LYS A 167 15.45 -13.80 11.83
C LYS A 167 15.72 -13.78 10.33
N LEU A 168 16.76 -13.04 9.93
CA LEU A 168 16.99 -12.66 8.53
C LEU A 168 17.26 -13.85 7.61
N SER A 169 18.11 -14.81 8.01
CA SER A 169 18.38 -16.02 7.23
C SER A 169 17.13 -16.87 6.96
N GLU A 170 16.25 -17.04 7.96
CA GLU A 170 14.97 -17.74 7.77
C GLU A 170 14.04 -16.95 6.83
N ALA A 171 13.99 -15.62 6.99
CA ALA A 171 13.17 -14.72 6.17
C ALA A 171 13.62 -14.74 4.70
N GLN A 172 14.93 -14.69 4.46
CA GLN A 172 15.55 -14.71 3.15
C GLN A 172 15.26 -16.02 2.41
N THR A 173 15.40 -17.16 3.10
CA THR A 173 15.11 -18.47 2.50
C THR A 173 13.64 -18.56 2.06
N LYS A 174 12.72 -18.09 2.89
CA LYS A 174 11.28 -18.11 2.58
C LYS A 174 10.89 -17.10 1.50
N ILE A 175 11.46 -15.89 1.50
CA ILE A 175 11.14 -14.89 0.48
C ILE A 175 11.69 -15.30 -0.90
N ALA A 176 12.85 -15.97 -0.95
CA ALA A 176 13.40 -16.50 -2.19
C ALA A 176 12.44 -17.48 -2.89
N VAL A 177 11.80 -18.37 -2.13
CA VAL A 177 10.76 -19.28 -2.65
C VAL A 177 9.52 -18.53 -3.14
N MET A 178 9.20 -17.38 -2.52
CA MET A 178 8.06 -16.56 -2.96
C MET A 178 8.34 -15.82 -4.27
N LEU A 179 9.57 -15.33 -4.46
CA LEU A 179 10.01 -14.67 -5.70
C LEU A 179 9.86 -15.59 -6.93
N GLU A 180 10.05 -16.90 -6.78
CA GLU A 180 9.94 -17.87 -7.86
C GLU A 180 8.51 -18.10 -8.38
N LYS A 181 7.48 -17.80 -7.57
CA LYS A 181 6.07 -18.07 -7.92
C LYS A 181 5.46 -17.10 -8.93
N ASN A 182 6.13 -15.98 -9.17
CA ASN A 182 5.79 -14.99 -10.19
C ASN A 182 4.31 -14.55 -10.24
N ASP A 183 3.65 -14.32 -9.08
CA ASP A 183 2.31 -13.69 -9.06
C ASP A 183 2.47 -12.15 -9.16
N PRO A 184 2.12 -11.53 -10.31
CA PRO A 184 2.40 -10.12 -10.56
C PRO A 184 1.65 -9.19 -9.59
N ARG A 185 0.54 -9.63 -9.00
CA ARG A 185 -0.26 -8.80 -8.08
C ARG A 185 0.45 -8.51 -6.77
N PHE A 186 1.32 -9.42 -6.33
CA PHE A 186 2.04 -9.33 -5.06
C PHE A 186 3.53 -9.08 -5.26
N MET A 187 4.04 -9.21 -6.50
CA MET A 187 5.45 -9.08 -6.81
C MET A 187 6.09 -7.78 -6.29
N PRO A 188 5.49 -6.59 -6.46
CA PRO A 188 6.04 -5.36 -5.87
C PRO A 188 6.28 -5.49 -4.37
N ASN A 189 5.31 -6.02 -3.61
CA ASN A 189 5.47 -6.15 -2.16
C ASN A 189 6.51 -7.21 -1.79
N ILE A 190 6.54 -8.34 -2.51
CA ILE A 190 7.50 -9.45 -2.27
C ILE A 190 8.92 -8.98 -2.55
N VAL A 191 9.15 -8.31 -3.68
CA VAL A 191 10.47 -7.81 -4.10
C VAL A 191 10.97 -6.73 -3.14
N ASN A 192 10.10 -5.77 -2.76
CA ASN A 192 10.49 -4.75 -1.80
C ASN A 192 10.78 -5.34 -0.40
N LEU A 193 10.05 -6.37 0.04
CA LEU A 193 10.40 -7.06 1.29
C LEU A 193 11.73 -7.82 1.17
N ALA A 194 11.97 -8.48 0.04
CA ALA A 194 13.23 -9.17 -0.22
C ALA A 194 14.41 -8.19 -0.19
N GLY A 195 14.27 -7.01 -0.80
CA GLY A 195 15.28 -5.96 -0.77
C GLY A 195 15.56 -5.46 0.64
N ASN A 196 14.51 -5.21 1.45
CA ASN A 196 14.67 -4.83 2.85
C ASN A 196 15.38 -5.91 3.68
N ILE A 197 15.12 -7.19 3.40
CA ILE A 197 15.83 -8.31 4.05
C ILE A 197 17.30 -8.32 3.63
N ALA A 198 17.60 -8.18 2.34
CA ALA A 198 18.97 -8.15 1.82
C ALA A 198 19.80 -7.02 2.45
N LEU A 199 19.21 -5.82 2.55
CA LEU A 199 19.85 -4.67 3.20
C LEU A 199 20.09 -4.91 4.69
N ALA A 200 19.11 -5.49 5.40
CA ALA A 200 19.24 -5.75 6.83
C ALA A 200 20.28 -6.81 7.14
N ASP A 201 20.42 -7.83 6.29
CA ASP A 201 21.39 -8.93 6.45
C ASP A 201 22.79 -8.56 5.92
N GLY A 202 22.88 -7.51 5.09
CA GLY A 202 24.11 -7.13 4.39
C GLY A 202 24.53 -8.12 3.31
N ASP A 203 23.58 -8.91 2.76
CA ASP A 203 23.84 -9.92 1.73
C ASP A 203 23.89 -9.27 0.34
N ASP A 204 25.10 -9.00 -0.14
CA ASP A 204 25.37 -8.39 -1.44
C ASP A 204 25.01 -9.32 -2.61
N ALA A 205 25.20 -10.63 -2.46
CA ALA A 205 24.88 -11.60 -3.50
C ALA A 205 23.36 -11.69 -3.71
N PHE A 206 22.59 -11.66 -2.63
CA PHE A 206 21.14 -11.62 -2.70
C PHE A 206 20.63 -10.27 -3.21
N ALA A 207 21.25 -9.15 -2.80
CA ALA A 207 20.93 -7.84 -3.34
C ALA A 207 21.12 -7.77 -4.87
N LEU A 208 22.24 -8.26 -5.39
CA LEU A 208 22.50 -8.34 -6.84
C LEU A 208 21.47 -9.21 -7.56
N LYS A 209 21.13 -10.38 -7.00
CA LYS A 209 20.09 -11.24 -7.57
C LYS A 209 18.72 -10.54 -7.67
N ILE A 210 18.41 -9.68 -6.70
CA ILE A 210 17.17 -8.90 -6.72
C ILE A 210 17.23 -7.84 -7.83
N LEU A 211 18.31 -7.07 -7.88
CA LEU A 211 18.52 -6.02 -8.88
C LEU A 211 18.49 -6.57 -10.31
N GLU A 212 19.16 -7.68 -10.58
CA GLU A 212 19.27 -8.23 -11.95
C GLU A 212 17.95 -8.80 -12.51
N LYS A 213 17.04 -9.24 -11.64
CA LYS A 213 15.84 -9.99 -12.07
C LYS A 213 14.53 -9.27 -11.77
N TYR A 214 14.51 -8.35 -10.81
CA TYR A 214 13.28 -7.76 -10.27
C TYR A 214 13.36 -6.24 -10.09
N ASP A 215 14.32 -5.57 -10.75
CA ASP A 215 14.45 -4.10 -10.81
C ASP A 215 13.11 -3.37 -11.05
N ALA A 216 12.32 -3.81 -12.02
CA ALA A 216 11.06 -3.19 -12.42
C ALA A 216 9.99 -3.14 -11.31
N TYR A 217 10.18 -3.86 -10.21
CA TYR A 217 9.26 -3.91 -9.07
C TYR A 217 9.82 -3.24 -7.80
N LEU A 218 11.08 -2.80 -7.81
CA LEU A 218 11.68 -2.10 -6.70
C LEU A 218 11.20 -0.66 -6.64
N LYS A 219 11.16 -0.11 -5.43
CA LYS A 219 11.06 1.33 -5.24
C LYS A 219 12.44 1.95 -5.44
N GLU A 220 12.48 3.14 -6.04
CA GLU A 220 13.71 3.85 -6.39
C GLU A 220 14.67 4.01 -5.19
N ASP A 221 14.15 4.36 -4.01
CA ASP A 221 14.92 4.53 -2.79
C ASP A 221 15.55 3.21 -2.31
N LEU A 222 14.81 2.12 -2.41
CA LEU A 222 15.30 0.79 -2.04
C LEU A 222 16.31 0.26 -3.06
N GLU A 223 16.08 0.50 -4.35
CA GLU A 223 16.98 0.14 -5.43
C GLU A 223 18.35 0.81 -5.26
N GLU A 224 18.38 2.14 -5.05
CA GLU A 224 19.63 2.88 -4.83
C GLU A 224 20.41 2.31 -3.63
N ASN A 225 19.72 2.01 -2.52
CA ASN A 225 20.34 1.42 -1.34
C ASN A 225 20.92 0.02 -1.60
N LEU A 226 20.24 -0.82 -2.39
CA LEU A 226 20.74 -2.14 -2.77
C LEU A 226 21.98 -2.03 -3.67
N ILE A 227 21.99 -1.07 -4.59
CA ILE A 227 23.16 -0.80 -5.44
C ILE A 227 24.33 -0.32 -4.57
N ILE A 228 24.10 0.56 -3.59
CA ILE A 228 25.13 1.01 -2.64
C ILE A 228 25.73 -0.17 -1.88
N LEU A 229 24.89 -1.09 -1.39
CA LEU A 229 25.34 -2.31 -0.72
C LEU A 229 26.24 -3.14 -1.65
N ALA A 230 25.80 -3.38 -2.89
CA ALA A 230 26.54 -4.15 -3.87
C ALA A 230 27.87 -3.48 -4.27
N LEU A 231 27.89 -2.15 -4.46
CA LEU A 231 29.12 -1.40 -4.73
C LEU A 231 30.11 -1.51 -3.58
N THR A 232 29.63 -1.38 -2.34
CA THR A 232 30.49 -1.41 -1.13
C THR A 232 31.08 -2.80 -0.87
N ALA A 233 30.37 -3.85 -1.27
CA ALA A 233 30.78 -5.25 -1.15
C ALA A 233 31.54 -5.79 -2.38
N ALA A 234 31.74 -4.97 -3.42
CA ALA A 234 32.49 -5.38 -4.61
C ALA A 234 33.88 -5.92 -4.22
N LYS A 235 34.36 -6.95 -4.92
CA LYS A 235 35.64 -7.60 -4.58
C LYS A 235 36.83 -6.99 -5.30
N ASP A 236 36.57 -6.35 -6.44
CA ASP A 236 37.57 -5.80 -7.32
C ASP A 236 36.97 -4.65 -8.16
N ALA A 237 37.86 -3.90 -8.81
CA ALA A 237 37.50 -2.75 -9.63
C ALA A 237 36.64 -3.12 -10.86
N ASN A 238 36.80 -4.33 -11.40
CA ASN A 238 36.03 -4.77 -12.58
C ASN A 238 34.56 -4.99 -12.21
N LYS A 239 34.30 -5.69 -11.10
CA LYS A 239 32.95 -5.87 -10.57
C LYS A 239 32.33 -4.54 -10.14
N LEU A 240 33.11 -3.68 -9.50
CA LEU A 240 32.67 -2.35 -9.11
C LEU A 240 32.19 -1.55 -10.35
N ALA A 241 32.98 -1.57 -11.43
CA ALA A 241 32.63 -0.90 -12.69
C ALA A 241 31.41 -1.54 -13.37
N ASP A 242 31.29 -2.87 -13.38
CA ASP A 242 30.14 -3.57 -13.96
C ASP A 242 28.82 -3.19 -13.25
N ILE A 243 28.81 -3.18 -11.91
CA ILE A 243 27.65 -2.78 -11.12
C ILE A 243 27.28 -1.32 -11.43
N TYR A 244 28.25 -0.40 -11.36
CA TYR A 244 27.99 1.02 -11.58
C TYR A 244 27.51 1.33 -13.00
N ASN A 245 28.07 0.68 -14.03
CA ASN A 245 27.70 0.94 -15.42
C ASN A 245 26.30 0.42 -15.79
N LYS A 246 25.76 -0.53 -15.01
CA LYS A 246 24.39 -1.05 -15.17
C LYS A 246 23.36 -0.22 -14.41
N SER A 247 23.77 0.60 -13.44
CA SER A 247 22.89 1.45 -12.65
C SER A 247 22.66 2.82 -13.27
N ASP A 248 21.50 3.40 -13.01
CA ASP A 248 21.23 4.80 -13.32
C ASP A 248 22.13 5.71 -12.48
N THR A 249 22.78 6.67 -13.14
CA THR A 249 23.78 7.53 -12.48
C THR A 249 23.11 8.55 -11.56
N THR A 250 23.30 8.38 -10.24
CA THR A 250 22.93 9.38 -9.22
C THR A 250 24.18 9.99 -8.56
N LYS A 251 23.99 11.12 -7.86
CA LYS A 251 25.07 11.77 -7.09
C LYS A 251 25.61 10.84 -5.99
N VAL A 252 24.73 10.10 -5.32
CA VAL A 252 25.09 9.20 -4.22
C VAL A 252 25.87 8.01 -4.75
N LEU A 253 25.41 7.37 -5.83
CA LEU A 253 26.11 6.25 -6.45
C LEU A 253 27.47 6.66 -7.00
N SER A 254 27.57 7.83 -7.63
CA SER A 254 28.84 8.39 -8.12
C SER A 254 29.86 8.57 -7.00
N ARG A 255 29.41 9.04 -5.83
CA ARG A 255 30.26 9.18 -4.63
C ARG A 255 30.75 7.82 -4.13
N VAL A 256 29.83 6.88 -3.91
CA VAL A 256 30.17 5.54 -3.39
C VAL A 256 31.12 4.82 -4.34
N TYR A 257 30.88 4.89 -5.64
CA TYR A 257 31.76 4.34 -6.66
C TYR A 257 33.18 4.92 -6.57
N LEU A 258 33.29 6.25 -6.42
CA LEU A 258 34.57 6.93 -6.29
C LEU A 258 35.32 6.52 -5.00
N GLU A 259 34.60 6.41 -3.88
CA GLU A 259 35.15 5.95 -2.60
C GLU A 259 35.73 4.53 -2.72
N GLN A 260 35.01 3.62 -3.38
CA GLN A 260 35.49 2.24 -3.57
C GLN A 260 36.67 2.18 -4.54
N LEU A 261 36.71 2.97 -5.62
CA LEU A 261 37.89 3.04 -6.49
C LEU A 261 39.14 3.47 -5.72
N ILE A 262 39.01 4.49 -4.86
CA ILE A 262 40.11 4.93 -3.99
C ILE A 262 40.54 3.81 -3.04
N LYS A 263 39.57 3.09 -2.44
CA LYS A 263 39.83 1.97 -1.54
C LYS A 263 40.56 0.80 -2.22
N PHE A 264 40.27 0.54 -3.50
CA PHE A 264 40.98 -0.46 -4.30
C PHE A 264 42.35 0.02 -4.81
N GLY A 265 42.73 1.27 -4.57
CA GLY A 265 43.99 1.85 -5.06
C GLY A 265 43.97 2.20 -6.55
N GLU A 266 42.80 2.21 -7.19
CA GLU A 266 42.60 2.53 -8.61
C GLU A 266 42.64 4.05 -8.87
N MET A 267 43.71 4.71 -8.41
CA MET A 267 43.78 6.18 -8.35
C MET A 267 43.67 6.86 -9.73
N VAL A 268 44.22 6.26 -10.78
CA VAL A 268 44.13 6.81 -12.16
C VAL A 268 42.69 6.81 -12.66
N SER A 269 41.98 5.69 -12.45
CA SER A 269 40.56 5.54 -12.81
C SER A 269 39.69 6.46 -11.97
N ALA A 270 39.96 6.54 -10.67
CA ALA A 270 39.28 7.41 -9.72
C ALA A 270 39.42 8.89 -10.11
N GLU A 271 40.64 9.35 -10.43
CA GLU A 271 40.89 10.73 -10.83
C GLU A 271 40.21 11.08 -12.16
N LYS A 272 40.27 10.17 -13.15
CA LYS A 272 39.59 10.33 -14.44
C LYS A 272 38.08 10.46 -14.26
N PHE A 273 37.49 9.61 -13.42
CA PHE A 273 36.07 9.65 -13.10
C PHE A 273 35.70 10.93 -12.35
N ALA A 274 36.47 11.30 -11.33
CA ALA A 274 36.26 12.49 -10.53
C ALA A 274 36.27 13.77 -11.39
N LYS A 275 37.22 13.88 -12.35
CA LYS A 275 37.26 14.98 -13.33
C LYS A 275 36.03 15.04 -14.22
N LYS A 276 35.51 13.88 -14.67
CA LYS A 276 34.27 13.80 -15.47
C LYS A 276 33.07 14.30 -14.66
N GLN A 277 32.95 13.91 -13.40
CA GLN A 277 31.85 14.33 -12.54
C GLN A 277 31.89 15.83 -12.22
N LEU A 278 33.08 16.41 -12.05
CA LEU A 278 33.28 17.83 -11.79
C LEU A 278 32.72 18.75 -12.91
N ALA A 279 32.64 18.23 -14.15
CA ALA A 279 32.13 18.99 -15.29
C ALA A 279 30.60 19.15 -15.27
N ASN A 280 29.87 18.22 -14.64
CA ASN A 280 28.44 18.01 -14.92
C ASN A 280 27.48 18.31 -13.75
N LEU A 281 27.98 18.55 -12.52
CA LEU A 281 27.14 18.57 -11.32
C LEU A 281 27.55 19.62 -10.28
N ASN A 282 26.58 20.05 -9.46
CA ASN A 282 26.83 20.69 -8.16
C ASN A 282 27.47 19.68 -7.20
N ILE A 283 28.54 20.08 -6.54
CA ILE A 283 29.42 19.22 -5.72
C ILE A 283 28.90 19.18 -4.28
N SER A 284 28.56 17.99 -3.77
CA SER A 284 28.17 17.83 -2.37
C SER A 284 29.35 17.99 -1.40
N ALA A 285 29.06 18.25 -0.13
CA ALA A 285 30.06 18.35 0.93
C ALA A 285 30.97 17.11 1.03
N GLU A 286 30.43 15.90 0.87
CA GLU A 286 31.19 14.65 0.93
C GLU A 286 32.12 14.48 -0.27
N MET A 287 31.64 14.86 -1.46
CA MET A 287 32.47 14.83 -2.67
C MET A 287 33.64 15.81 -2.56
N LEU A 288 33.44 16.99 -1.95
CA LEU A 288 34.54 17.93 -1.68
C LEU A 288 35.66 17.32 -0.83
N LYS A 289 35.32 16.50 0.16
CA LYS A 289 36.32 15.80 0.99
C LYS A 289 37.21 14.89 0.13
N LEU A 290 36.63 14.21 -0.86
CA LEU A 290 37.38 13.35 -1.78
C LEU A 290 38.26 14.16 -2.72
N TYR A 291 37.72 15.21 -3.35
CA TYR A 291 38.47 16.10 -4.24
C TYR A 291 39.69 16.72 -3.55
N ILE A 292 39.52 17.25 -2.35
CA ILE A 292 40.57 17.99 -1.65
C ILE A 292 41.59 17.04 -0.99
N ASN A 293 41.13 15.95 -0.34
CA ASN A 293 42.04 15.10 0.42
C ASN A 293 42.60 13.93 -0.37
N ALA A 294 41.80 13.25 -1.21
CA ALA A 294 42.26 12.08 -1.95
C ALA A 294 42.96 12.47 -3.26
N PHE A 295 42.44 13.48 -3.97
CA PHE A 295 43.00 13.93 -5.25
C PHE A 295 43.89 15.17 -5.15
N ASN A 296 44.10 15.72 -3.95
CA ASN A 296 44.86 16.95 -3.72
C ASN A 296 44.45 18.10 -4.66
N MET A 297 43.15 18.20 -4.97
CA MET A 297 42.66 19.25 -5.86
C MET A 297 42.77 20.62 -5.16
N PRO A 298 43.32 21.65 -5.84
CA PRO A 298 43.40 22.99 -5.26
C PRO A 298 42.00 23.54 -4.94
N ILE A 299 41.83 24.10 -3.74
CA ILE A 299 40.56 24.67 -3.27
C ILE A 299 40.05 25.75 -4.24
N ALA A 300 40.96 26.58 -4.78
CA ALA A 300 40.64 27.60 -5.77
C ALA A 300 39.85 27.06 -6.99
N ARG A 301 40.15 25.84 -7.47
CA ARG A 301 39.44 25.24 -8.60
C ARG A 301 38.02 24.77 -8.26
N LEU A 302 37.74 24.55 -6.97
CA LEU A 302 36.44 24.12 -6.47
C LEU A 302 35.56 25.32 -6.11
N CYS A 303 36.16 26.46 -5.75
CA CYS A 303 35.43 27.68 -5.40
C CYS A 303 34.45 28.10 -6.50
N ASP A 304 34.88 28.17 -7.76
CA ASP A 304 34.04 28.58 -8.88
C ASP A 304 32.85 27.63 -9.15
N LYS A 305 32.91 26.40 -8.64
CA LYS A 305 31.87 25.38 -8.79
C LYS A 305 30.91 25.31 -7.61
N VAL A 306 31.36 25.71 -6.41
CA VAL A 306 30.60 25.63 -5.17
C VAL A 306 29.95 26.97 -4.84
N LEU A 307 30.63 28.08 -5.12
CA LEU A 307 30.16 29.46 -4.88
C LEU A 307 29.29 29.95 -6.04
N ASP A 308 28.22 29.21 -6.32
CA ASP A 308 27.21 29.57 -7.31
C ASP A 308 25.93 30.05 -6.60
N ARG A 309 25.32 31.12 -7.10
CA ARG A 309 24.04 31.64 -6.59
C ARG A 309 22.89 30.65 -6.80
N ALA A 310 23.01 29.74 -7.76
CA ALA A 310 22.07 28.64 -7.96
C ALA A 310 22.31 27.45 -7.01
N ASN A 311 23.41 27.45 -6.25
CA ASN A 311 23.71 26.39 -5.29
C ASN A 311 23.08 26.70 -3.92
N HIS A 312 22.09 25.90 -3.53
CA HIS A 312 21.43 25.99 -2.23
C HIS A 312 21.94 24.95 -1.21
N ASP A 313 22.99 24.19 -1.56
CA ASP A 313 23.65 23.28 -0.62
C ASP A 313 24.65 24.07 0.24
N TYR A 314 24.16 24.73 1.29
CA TYR A 314 24.98 25.54 2.19
C TYR A 314 26.02 24.71 2.95
N ASP A 315 25.74 23.44 3.19
CA ASP A 315 26.68 22.51 3.82
C ASP A 315 27.93 22.30 2.96
N SER A 316 27.79 22.24 1.63
CA SER A 316 28.94 22.19 0.71
C SER A 316 29.82 23.44 0.81
N ILE A 317 29.21 24.62 0.92
CA ILE A 317 29.90 25.92 0.99
C ILE A 317 30.64 26.06 2.32
N LEU A 318 29.99 25.72 3.44
CA LEU A 318 30.61 25.72 4.77
C LEU A 318 31.74 24.69 4.86
N THR A 319 31.58 23.53 4.23
CA THR A 319 32.64 22.51 4.16
C THR A 319 33.85 23.01 3.37
N LEU A 320 33.64 23.73 2.26
CA LEU A 320 34.72 24.34 1.50
C LEU A 320 35.47 25.42 2.32
N LEU A 321 34.74 26.22 3.10
CA LEU A 321 35.33 27.21 4.01
C LEU A 321 36.20 26.55 5.09
N ASP A 322 35.72 25.48 5.72
CA ASP A 322 36.48 24.72 6.72
C ASP A 322 37.75 24.12 6.10
N PHE A 323 37.69 23.59 4.88
CA PHE A 323 38.88 23.12 4.18
C PHE A 323 39.90 24.23 3.88
N ALA A 324 39.44 25.41 3.45
CA ALA A 324 40.33 26.56 3.25
C ALA A 324 41.03 26.95 4.55
N MET A 325 40.32 26.93 5.68
CA MET A 325 40.90 27.16 7.01
C MET A 325 41.91 26.07 7.39
N LEU A 326 41.56 24.79 7.22
CA LEU A 326 42.43 23.67 7.59
C LEU A 326 43.74 23.67 6.78
N LYS A 327 43.68 24.01 5.49
CA LYS A 327 44.85 24.09 4.59
C LYS A 327 45.57 25.44 4.65
N SER A 328 45.11 26.41 5.45
CA SER A 328 45.65 27.78 5.52
C SER A 328 45.64 28.52 4.18
N ASP A 329 44.64 28.27 3.32
CA ASP A 329 44.45 28.98 2.06
C ASP A 329 43.69 30.29 2.30
N ASN A 330 44.41 31.32 2.73
CA ASN A 330 43.82 32.61 3.11
C ASN A 330 43.09 33.31 1.97
N TYR A 331 43.53 33.12 0.72
CA TYR A 331 42.88 33.71 -0.45
C TYR A 331 41.51 33.08 -0.68
N CYS A 332 41.44 31.75 -0.76
CA CYS A 332 40.17 31.05 -0.94
C CYS A 332 39.25 31.26 0.27
N PHE A 333 39.80 31.22 1.49
CA PHE A 333 39.03 31.47 2.71
C PHE A 333 38.33 32.83 2.65
N LYS A 334 39.05 33.89 2.27
CA LYS A 334 38.47 35.23 2.15
C LYS A 334 37.37 35.31 1.10
N MET A 335 37.59 34.71 -0.06
CA MET A 335 36.61 34.70 -1.13
C MET A 335 35.31 33.98 -0.72
N ILE A 336 35.42 32.83 -0.04
CA ILE A 336 34.26 32.08 0.46
C ILE A 336 33.56 32.85 1.59
N TYR A 337 34.32 33.44 2.51
CA TYR A 337 33.80 34.29 3.58
C TYR A 337 32.99 35.47 3.02
N ASP A 338 33.56 36.22 2.06
CA ASP A 338 32.90 37.36 1.43
C ASP A 338 31.61 36.94 0.72
N TYR A 339 31.59 35.75 0.11
CA TYR A 339 30.41 35.20 -0.52
C TYR A 339 29.30 34.92 0.50
N ILE A 340 29.61 34.27 1.63
CA ILE A 340 28.64 33.98 2.69
C ILE A 340 28.08 35.28 3.27
N GLU A 341 28.95 36.21 3.67
CA GLU A 341 28.56 37.48 4.28
C GLU A 341 27.68 38.33 3.37
N ARG A 342 27.91 38.32 2.06
CA ARG A 342 27.14 39.14 1.11
C ARG A 342 25.83 38.51 0.66
N TYR A 343 25.73 37.19 0.61
CA TYR A 343 24.62 36.52 -0.08
C TYR A 343 23.89 35.45 0.71
N LEU A 344 24.52 34.84 1.71
CA LEU A 344 23.96 33.64 2.37
C LEU A 344 23.68 33.81 3.86
N LYS A 345 24.40 34.70 4.55
CA LYS A 345 24.40 34.77 6.02
C LYS A 345 22.99 34.83 6.63
N ASP A 346 22.11 35.64 6.06
CA ASP A 346 20.72 35.79 6.53
C ASP A 346 19.80 34.62 6.15
N LEU A 347 20.26 33.72 5.29
CA LEU A 347 19.53 32.53 4.83
C LEU A 347 19.95 31.26 5.56
N LEU A 348 21.05 31.30 6.32
CA LEU A 348 21.55 30.15 7.07
C LEU A 348 20.64 29.86 8.27
N SER A 349 20.38 28.57 8.50
CA SER A 349 19.74 28.10 9.72
C SER A 349 20.62 28.32 10.94
N VAL A 350 20.03 28.23 12.14
CA VAL A 350 20.77 28.40 13.42
C VAL A 350 21.96 27.45 13.50
N ALA A 351 21.79 26.17 13.13
CA ALA A 351 22.87 25.18 13.18
C ALA A 351 24.00 25.49 12.17
N GLU A 352 23.65 26.00 10.99
CA GLU A 352 24.63 26.41 9.97
C GLU A 352 25.40 27.66 10.39
N LEU A 353 24.73 28.62 11.04
CA LEU A 353 25.35 29.81 11.62
C LEU A 353 26.32 29.46 12.74
N GLU A 354 25.97 28.50 13.61
CA GLU A 354 26.86 28.00 14.64
C GLU A 354 28.11 27.34 14.03
N LYS A 355 27.92 26.48 13.02
CA LYS A 355 29.01 25.85 12.28
C LYS A 355 29.91 26.89 11.60
N TYR A 356 29.32 27.87 10.93
CA TYR A 356 30.02 28.99 10.30
C TYR A 356 30.85 29.77 11.32
N SER A 357 30.24 30.20 12.41
CA SER A 357 30.90 30.95 13.49
C SER A 357 32.07 30.15 14.08
N HIS A 358 31.89 28.85 14.28
CA HIS A 358 32.97 27.97 14.76
C HIS A 358 34.15 27.89 13.78
N ILE A 359 33.90 27.83 12.47
CA ILE A 359 34.96 27.86 11.44
C ILE A 359 35.72 29.19 11.48
N LEU A 360 35.01 30.32 11.60
CA LEU A 360 35.63 31.64 11.74
C LEU A 360 36.51 31.74 12.99
N CYS A 361 36.01 31.24 14.12
CA CYS A 361 36.78 31.18 15.38
C CYS A 361 38.07 30.37 15.20
N LYS A 362 38.00 29.17 14.59
CA LYS A 362 39.20 28.36 14.32
C LYS A 362 40.19 29.10 13.44
N PHE A 363 39.71 29.77 12.40
CA PHE A 363 40.57 30.54 11.51
C PHE A 363 41.27 31.69 12.24
N PHE A 364 40.54 32.43 13.08
CA PHE A 364 41.10 33.50 13.91
C PHE A 364 42.17 32.99 14.87
N ILE A 365 41.92 31.88 15.58
CA ILE A 365 42.91 31.28 16.48
C ILE A 365 44.18 30.89 15.73
N LYS A 366 44.02 30.33 14.51
CA LYS A 366 45.14 29.80 13.73
C LYS A 366 45.95 30.88 13.01
N ASN A 367 45.31 31.93 12.50
CA ASN A 367 45.93 32.92 11.61
C ASN A 367 45.92 34.35 12.17
N GLY A 368 45.26 34.59 13.30
CA GLY A 368 45.10 35.92 13.89
C GLY A 368 44.21 36.84 13.06
N GLU A 369 44.52 38.14 13.10
CA GLU A 369 43.85 39.15 12.30
C GLU A 369 44.38 39.15 10.87
N VAL A 370 43.47 39.03 9.89
CA VAL A 370 43.81 39.08 8.46
C VAL A 370 43.12 40.26 7.81
N ALA A 371 43.86 41.04 7.03
CA ALA A 371 43.38 42.28 6.43
C ALA A 371 42.17 42.07 5.50
N GLY A 372 41.08 42.78 5.80
CA GLY A 372 39.84 42.72 5.05
C GLY A 372 38.95 41.52 5.35
N LEU A 373 39.13 40.88 6.52
CA LEU A 373 38.16 39.96 7.12
C LEU A 373 37.67 40.56 8.45
N ASP A 374 36.37 40.80 8.58
CA ASP A 374 35.80 41.23 9.86
C ASP A 374 35.44 40.02 10.72
N LEU A 375 36.37 39.68 11.63
CA LEU A 375 36.22 38.59 12.59
C LEU A 375 35.87 39.11 13.99
N SER A 376 35.47 40.38 14.13
CA SER A 376 35.20 41.01 15.43
C SER A 376 34.18 40.25 16.28
N VAL A 377 33.15 39.67 15.65
CA VAL A 377 32.12 38.86 16.32
C VAL A 377 32.68 37.51 16.81
N ALA A 378 33.62 36.90 16.09
CA ALA A 378 34.27 35.64 16.49
C ALA A 378 35.23 35.83 17.68
N ARG A 379 35.78 37.04 17.88
CA ARG A 379 36.63 37.38 19.04
C ARG A 379 35.87 37.34 20.36
N LEU A 380 34.57 37.67 20.35
CA LEU A 380 33.74 37.78 21.56
C LEU A 380 33.49 36.44 22.26
N VAL A 381 33.66 35.30 21.57
CA VAL A 381 33.46 33.96 22.15
C VAL A 381 34.58 33.58 23.14
N TYR A 382 35.77 34.19 23.05
CA TYR A 382 36.93 33.89 23.92
C TYR A 382 37.35 35.02 24.86
N ALA A 383 36.76 36.22 24.77
CA ALA A 383 37.03 37.30 25.72
C ALA A 383 36.38 37.07 27.10
N ASN A 384 35.53 36.05 27.24
CA ASN A 384 34.81 35.67 28.46
C ASN A 384 35.39 34.43 29.18
N ASN A 385 36.63 34.00 28.89
CA ASN A 385 37.34 32.97 29.66
C ASN A 385 38.54 33.54 30.41
#